data_AF-A0A8J5RLE3-F1
#
_entry.id   AF-A0A8J5RLE3-F1
#
_cell.length_a   1.000
_cell.length_b   1.000
_cell.length_c   1.000
_cell.angle_alpha   90.00
_cell.angle_beta   90.00
_cell.angle_gamma   90.00
#
_symmetry.space_group_name_H-M   'P 1'
#
loop_
_entity.id
_entity.type
_entity.pdbx_description
1 polymer ?
#
loop_
_entity_poly.entity_id
_entity_poly.type
_entity_poly.pdbx_seq_one_letter_code
_entity_poly.pdbx_strand_id
1 'polypeptide(L)'
;MTPSTSTAGKHNPLPTFPWADGTQVWSMLCLGDQKALTQRDPQMFERHPTLEPRMRAILLDWLIEVCEVYKLHRETYYLGMDYVDRYLSTHQNIPKSQLQLIGITCLFIAAKVEEIYPPKIAEFAYVTDGACAEDEILRKELVILKGLGWNLSPVTPTGWLNVYMQLESGDWERPNAFIYPQYSGLQYSQAAQLLDLSTLDGGSLKFPYSHMAAAAVYYTLGRECALRVSRLTWEQLSPCVKWMAPFASTVAEEGSQLLLRSVIVPPVETHAGSGLRATVPNIVLDESHKLQTHVVDLNMLEKAQQLYESNELSLVESFDQNSSLGTPESPDQNGILTPPSSSQKNSPTPSRLPPQLEPYT
;
A
#
# COMPACT_ATOMS: atom_id res chain seq x y z
N MET A 1 -5.07 -30.46 40.42
CA MET A 1 -4.19 -30.53 39.23
C MET A 1 -5.05 -30.83 38.02
N THR A 2 -5.31 -29.79 37.23
CA THR A 2 -5.54 -29.77 35.77
C THR A 2 -5.90 -28.31 35.46
N PRO A 3 -5.02 -27.52 34.83
CA PRO A 3 -5.43 -26.20 34.36
C PRO A 3 -6.34 -26.42 33.16
N SER A 4 -7.55 -25.89 33.26
CA SER A 4 -8.50 -25.73 32.17
C SER A 4 -7.82 -25.06 30.97
N THR A 5 -7.79 -25.76 29.84
CA THR A 5 -7.48 -25.21 28.53
C THR A 5 -8.44 -24.07 28.22
N SER A 6 -7.94 -22.84 28.32
CA SER A 6 -8.67 -21.64 27.93
C SER A 6 -8.85 -21.62 26.41
N THR A 7 -9.98 -21.09 25.97
CA THR A 7 -10.39 -20.89 24.58
C THR A 7 -9.58 -19.77 23.91
N ALA A 8 -8.26 -19.89 23.83
CA ALA A 8 -7.34 -18.86 23.32
C ALA A 8 -6.98 -18.99 21.82
N GLY A 9 -7.72 -19.80 21.04
CA GLY A 9 -7.25 -20.28 19.73
C GLY A 9 -7.85 -19.66 18.45
N LYS A 10 -8.61 -18.55 18.50
CA LYS A 10 -9.41 -18.11 17.32
C LYS A 10 -9.02 -16.81 16.60
N HIS A 11 -8.09 -16.00 17.12
CA HIS A 11 -7.86 -14.64 16.59
C HIS A 11 -6.41 -14.29 16.19
N ASN A 12 -5.43 -15.17 16.42
CA ASN A 12 -4.02 -14.92 16.11
C ASN A 12 -3.52 -15.85 14.98
N PRO A 13 -2.98 -15.33 13.87
CA PRO A 13 -2.34 -16.16 12.85
C PRO A 13 -0.87 -16.48 13.15
N LEU A 14 -0.20 -15.73 14.03
CA LEU A 14 1.23 -15.89 14.31
C LEU A 14 1.53 -17.21 15.04
N PRO A 15 2.65 -17.88 14.72
CA PRO A 15 3.11 -19.04 15.47
C PRO A 15 3.57 -18.65 16.88
N THR A 16 3.84 -19.65 17.71
CA THR A 16 4.45 -19.42 19.02
C THR A 16 5.91 -18.98 18.89
N PHE A 17 6.29 -17.90 19.57
CA PHE A 17 7.67 -17.44 19.62
C PHE A 17 8.31 -17.80 20.96
N PRO A 18 9.61 -18.10 21.02
CA PRO A 18 10.29 -18.30 22.30
C PRO A 18 10.62 -16.97 23.00
N TRP A 19 10.57 -15.85 22.28
CA TRP A 19 10.94 -14.53 22.77
C TRP A 19 9.73 -13.65 23.16
N ALA A 20 8.50 -14.03 22.80
CA ALA A 20 7.26 -13.33 23.18
C ALA A 20 6.01 -14.20 23.01
N ASP A 21 4.90 -13.76 23.59
CA ASP A 21 3.57 -14.29 23.29
C ASP A 21 3.10 -13.78 21.91
N GLY A 22 2.92 -14.71 20.96
CA GLY A 22 2.46 -14.38 19.60
C GLY A 22 1.11 -13.65 19.56
N THR A 23 0.22 -13.91 20.53
CA THR A 23 -1.08 -13.23 20.62
C THR A 23 -0.90 -11.77 20.98
N GLN A 24 0.01 -11.48 21.91
CA GLN A 24 0.35 -10.11 22.30
C GLN A 24 1.04 -9.36 21.14
N VAL A 25 1.98 -10.01 20.45
CA VAL A 25 2.65 -9.44 19.28
C VAL A 25 1.63 -9.07 18.20
N TRP A 26 0.72 -10.00 17.86
CA TRP A 26 -0.33 -9.75 16.88
C TRP A 26 -1.25 -8.60 17.29
N SER A 27 -1.71 -8.59 18.54
CA SER A 27 -2.55 -7.51 19.08
C SER A 27 -1.86 -6.14 18.98
N MET A 28 -0.56 -6.07 19.27
CA MET A 28 0.22 -4.85 19.12
C MET A 28 0.36 -4.39 17.66
N LEU A 29 0.55 -5.32 16.72
CA LEU A 29 0.57 -5.01 15.28
C LEU A 29 -0.78 -4.42 14.83
N CYS A 30 -1.89 -5.05 15.19
CA CYS A 30 -3.23 -4.57 14.86
C CYS A 30 -3.52 -3.19 15.48
N LEU A 31 -3.14 -2.97 16.75
CA LEU A 31 -3.29 -1.67 17.40
C LEU A 31 -2.44 -0.58 16.72
N GLY A 32 -1.21 -0.92 16.33
CA GLY A 32 -0.33 -0.05 15.58
C GLY A 32 -0.90 0.36 14.22
N ASP A 33 -1.48 -0.59 13.49
CA ASP A 33 -2.10 -0.36 12.19
C ASP A 33 -3.36 0.52 12.28
N GLN A 34 -4.21 0.30 13.30
CA GLN A 34 -5.35 1.17 13.58
C GLN A 34 -4.90 2.60 13.91
N LYS A 35 -3.86 2.75 14.74
CA LYS A 35 -3.29 4.06 15.05
C LYS A 35 -2.75 4.74 13.79
N ALA A 36 -2.02 4.02 12.94
CA ALA A 36 -1.48 4.55 11.68
C ALA A 36 -2.59 5.00 10.72
N LEU A 37 -3.73 4.30 10.67
CA LEU A 37 -4.90 4.74 9.90
C LEU A 37 -5.42 6.10 10.40
N THR A 38 -5.58 6.29 11.71
CA THR A 38 -6.11 7.56 12.25
C THR A 38 -5.19 8.77 12.06
N GLN A 39 -3.91 8.53 11.75
CA GLN A 39 -2.93 9.59 11.52
C GLN A 39 -2.84 10.03 10.06
N ARG A 40 -3.52 9.33 9.14
CA ARG A 40 -3.56 9.62 7.71
C ARG A 40 -4.97 10.08 7.36
N ASP A 41 -5.08 11.30 6.83
CA ASP A 41 -6.34 11.95 6.48
C ASP A 41 -6.59 11.81 4.96
N PRO A 42 -7.58 11.01 4.51
CA PRO A 42 -7.92 10.90 3.09
C PRO A 42 -8.35 12.24 2.45
N GLN A 43 -8.73 13.23 3.26
CA GLN A 43 -9.13 14.58 2.83
C GLN A 43 -8.02 15.62 3.09
N MET A 44 -6.77 15.21 3.31
CA MET A 44 -5.66 16.13 3.62
C MET A 44 -5.49 17.29 2.63
N PHE A 45 -5.86 17.12 1.36
CA PHE A 45 -5.78 18.19 0.35
C PHE A 45 -6.76 19.34 0.57
N GLU A 46 -7.85 19.15 1.33
CA GLU A 46 -8.75 20.24 1.72
C GLU A 46 -8.01 21.29 2.60
N ARG A 47 -6.94 20.88 3.28
CA ARG A 47 -6.05 21.74 4.08
C ARG A 47 -4.97 22.43 3.24
N HIS A 48 -4.87 22.10 1.96
CA HIS A 48 -3.80 22.52 1.07
C HIS A 48 -4.36 22.99 -0.28
N PRO A 49 -4.93 24.20 -0.38
CA PRO A 49 -5.61 24.68 -1.59
C PRO A 49 -4.74 24.70 -2.86
N THR A 50 -3.41 24.69 -2.71
CA THR A 50 -2.45 24.68 -3.82
C THR A 50 -2.00 23.28 -4.25
N LEU A 51 -2.45 22.23 -3.57
CA LEU A 51 -2.06 20.85 -3.83
C LEU A 51 -3.25 20.04 -4.34
N GLU A 52 -2.98 19.17 -5.31
CA GLU A 52 -3.96 18.25 -5.88
C GLU A 52 -3.51 16.80 -5.60
N PRO A 53 -4.44 15.83 -5.46
CA PRO A 53 -4.10 14.42 -5.27
C PRO A 53 -3.10 13.88 -6.30
N ARG A 54 -3.20 14.34 -7.55
CA ARG A 54 -2.26 13.96 -8.62
C ARG A 54 -0.81 14.38 -8.32
N MET A 55 -0.59 15.49 -7.62
CA MET A 55 0.76 15.94 -7.25
C MET A 55 1.42 14.98 -6.24
N ARG A 56 0.63 14.38 -5.35
CA ARG A 56 1.11 13.29 -4.48
C ARG A 56 1.47 12.06 -5.27
N ALA A 57 0.62 11.62 -6.21
CA ALA A 57 0.94 10.47 -7.05
C ALA A 57 2.26 10.68 -7.82
N ILE A 58 2.46 11.85 -8.43
CA ILE A 58 3.72 12.20 -9.12
C ILE A 58 4.91 12.19 -8.16
N LEU A 59 4.75 12.75 -6.95
CA LEU A 59 5.82 12.73 -5.94
C LEU A 59 6.18 11.30 -5.55
N LEU A 60 5.20 10.47 -5.23
CA LEU A 60 5.42 9.10 -4.77
C LEU A 60 6.00 8.22 -5.87
N ASP A 61 5.55 8.37 -7.11
CA ASP A 61 6.11 7.69 -8.29
C ASP A 61 7.60 8.04 -8.45
N TRP A 62 7.95 9.33 -8.39
CA TRP A 62 9.34 9.76 -8.40
C TRP A 62 10.16 9.19 -7.22
N LEU A 63 9.59 9.13 -6.01
CA LEU A 63 10.30 8.53 -4.87
C LEU A 63 10.56 7.02 -5.06
N ILE A 64 9.67 6.28 -5.75
CA ILE A 64 9.92 4.88 -6.12
C ILE A 64 11.14 4.79 -7.06
N GLU A 65 11.21 5.66 -8.07
CA GLU A 65 12.35 5.74 -8.99
C GLU A 65 13.67 6.03 -8.24
N VAL A 66 13.66 7.01 -7.34
CA VAL A 66 14.82 7.33 -6.49
C VAL A 66 15.25 6.09 -5.68
N CYS A 67 14.30 5.36 -5.09
CA CYS A 67 14.61 4.15 -4.34
C CYS A 67 15.24 3.05 -5.22
N GLU A 68 14.76 2.87 -6.45
CA GLU A 68 15.37 1.89 -7.37
C GLU A 68 16.80 2.28 -7.78
N VAL A 69 17.04 3.58 -8.04
CA VAL A 69 18.37 4.10 -8.42
C VAL A 69 19.38 3.86 -7.30
N TYR A 70 19.01 4.18 -6.05
CA TYR A 70 19.86 4.01 -4.88
C TYR A 70 19.81 2.61 -4.25
N LYS A 71 19.06 1.67 -4.86
CA LYS A 71 18.87 0.30 -4.34
C LYS A 71 18.39 0.28 -2.89
N LEU A 72 17.46 1.16 -2.55
CA LEU A 72 16.82 1.20 -1.25
C LEU A 72 15.79 0.07 -1.11
N HIS A 73 15.54 -0.33 0.13
CA HIS A 73 14.51 -1.31 0.44
C HIS A 73 13.11 -0.74 0.15
N ARG A 74 12.17 -1.62 -0.21
CA ARG A 74 10.74 -1.29 -0.30
C ARG A 74 10.23 -0.68 1.00
N GLU A 75 10.69 -1.21 2.13
CA GLU A 75 10.32 -0.69 3.45
C GLU A 75 10.70 0.79 3.61
N THR A 76 11.90 1.17 3.14
CA THR A 76 12.35 2.58 3.11
C THR A 76 11.40 3.47 2.31
N TYR A 77 10.94 3.02 1.14
CA TYR A 77 9.94 3.74 0.36
C TYR A 77 8.62 3.90 1.12
N TYR A 78 8.07 2.82 1.67
CA TYR A 78 6.77 2.85 2.35
C TYR A 78 6.81 3.66 3.66
N LEU A 79 7.94 3.67 4.39
CA LEU A 79 8.16 4.59 5.49
C LEU A 79 8.17 6.04 5.00
N GLY A 80 8.88 6.33 3.90
CA GLY A 80 8.89 7.65 3.27
C GLY A 80 7.49 8.13 2.88
N MET A 81 6.69 7.25 2.25
CA MET A 81 5.29 7.51 1.89
C MET A 81 4.44 7.81 3.14
N ASP A 82 4.50 6.96 4.17
CA ASP A 82 3.77 7.16 5.43
C ASP A 82 4.10 8.52 6.07
N TYR A 83 5.38 8.90 6.08
CA TYR A 83 5.83 10.18 6.61
C TYR A 83 5.27 11.36 5.81
N VAL A 84 5.28 11.28 4.47
CA VAL A 84 4.67 12.31 3.60
C VAL A 84 3.19 12.47 3.93
N ASP A 85 2.43 11.36 3.96
CA ASP A 85 0.99 11.40 4.14
C ASP A 85 0.59 11.93 5.52
N ARG A 86 1.25 11.46 6.58
CA ARG A 86 1.00 11.94 7.96
C ARG A 86 1.42 13.40 8.15
N TYR A 87 2.51 13.82 7.51
CA TYR A 87 2.95 15.21 7.56
C TYR A 87 1.93 16.13 6.88
N LEU A 88 1.46 15.78 5.67
CA LEU A 88 0.41 16.54 4.98
C LEU A 88 -0.92 16.51 5.74
N SER A 89 -1.28 15.40 6.37
CA SER A 89 -2.51 15.27 7.16
C SER A 89 -2.56 16.21 8.38
N THR A 90 -1.41 16.62 8.91
CA THR A 90 -1.31 17.42 10.15
C THR A 90 -0.96 18.90 9.91
N HIS A 91 -0.43 19.24 8.74
CA HIS A 91 -0.03 20.61 8.41
C HIS A 91 -1.10 21.29 7.54
N GLN A 92 -0.95 22.60 7.33
CA GLN A 92 -1.88 23.39 6.52
C GLN A 92 -1.13 24.25 5.51
N ASN A 93 -1.78 24.58 4.40
CA ASN A 93 -1.30 25.53 3.39
C ASN A 93 0.13 25.24 2.88
N ILE A 94 0.47 23.96 2.69
CA ILE A 94 1.76 23.59 2.10
C ILE A 94 1.78 24.00 0.63
N PRO A 95 2.72 24.86 0.20
CA PRO A 95 2.81 25.28 -1.19
C PRO A 95 3.38 24.15 -2.05
N LYS A 96 2.95 24.09 -3.32
CA LYS A 96 3.44 23.11 -4.31
C LYS A 96 4.98 23.04 -4.40
N SER A 97 5.66 24.18 -4.32
CA SER A 97 7.13 24.25 -4.38
C SER A 97 7.85 23.54 -3.24
N GLN A 98 7.17 23.26 -2.12
CA GLN A 98 7.75 22.54 -0.98
C GLN A 98 7.58 21.03 -1.08
N LEU A 99 6.78 20.52 -2.03
CA LEU A 99 6.39 19.12 -2.07
C LEU A 99 7.59 18.19 -2.33
N GLN A 100 8.48 18.56 -3.26
CA GLN A 100 9.71 17.79 -3.52
C GLN A 100 10.64 17.78 -2.32
N LEU A 101 10.85 18.94 -1.67
CA LEU A 101 11.67 19.04 -0.45
C LEU A 101 11.09 18.17 0.68
N ILE A 102 9.76 18.16 0.87
CA ILE A 102 9.11 17.30 1.86
C ILE A 102 9.33 15.83 1.52
N GLY A 103 9.04 15.42 0.29
CA GLY A 103 9.16 14.02 -0.14
C GLY A 103 10.59 13.48 0.00
N ILE A 104 11.58 14.20 -0.53
CA ILE A 104 12.97 13.75 -0.47
C ILE A 104 13.50 13.72 0.97
N THR A 105 13.05 14.65 1.82
CA THR A 105 13.41 14.65 3.24
C THR A 105 12.75 13.51 4.00
N CYS A 106 11.48 13.19 3.73
CA CYS A 106 10.82 12.01 4.28
C CYS A 106 11.59 10.73 3.90
N LEU A 107 12.01 10.60 2.64
CA LEU A 107 12.80 9.47 2.19
C LEU A 107 14.19 9.43 2.83
N PHE A 108 14.84 10.58 3.04
CA PHE A 108 16.11 10.67 3.77
C PHE A 108 15.97 10.20 5.23
N ILE A 109 14.89 10.58 5.92
CA ILE A 109 14.59 10.11 7.28
C ILE A 109 14.37 8.59 7.26
N ALA A 110 13.54 8.09 6.33
CA ALA A 110 13.25 6.66 6.21
C ALA A 110 14.51 5.83 5.95
N ALA A 111 15.39 6.30 5.06
CA ALA A 111 16.64 5.62 4.76
C ALA A 111 17.53 5.51 6.00
N LYS A 112 17.60 6.56 6.83
CA LYS A 112 18.35 6.50 8.09
C LYS A 112 17.75 5.57 9.15
N VAL A 113 16.45 5.29 9.06
CA VAL A 113 15.75 4.36 9.96
C VAL A 113 15.99 2.91 9.55
N GLU A 114 15.91 2.63 8.24
CA GLU A 114 15.83 1.25 7.73
C GLU A 114 17.15 0.73 7.14
N GLU A 115 17.94 1.58 6.48
CA GLU A 115 19.13 1.14 5.75
C GLU A 115 20.34 0.95 6.68
N ILE A 116 21.13 -0.10 6.45
CA ILE A 116 22.41 -0.30 7.16
C ILE A 116 23.39 0.83 6.82
N TYR A 117 23.43 1.21 5.53
CA TYR A 117 24.29 2.27 5.01
C TYR A 117 23.46 3.20 4.11
N PRO A 118 22.70 4.15 4.70
CA PRO A 118 21.89 5.07 3.92
C PRO A 118 22.75 5.99 3.04
N PRO A 119 22.24 6.43 1.86
CA PRO A 119 22.91 7.44 1.05
C PRO A 119 23.13 8.73 1.86
N LYS A 120 24.20 9.45 1.53
CA LYS A 120 24.51 10.72 2.19
C LYS A 120 23.54 11.81 1.73
N ILE A 121 23.38 12.83 2.56
CA ILE A 121 22.49 13.94 2.24
C ILE A 121 22.81 14.63 0.90
N ALA A 122 24.08 14.70 0.53
CA ALA A 122 24.52 15.21 -0.77
C ALA A 122 23.93 14.41 -1.95
N GLU A 123 23.72 13.10 -1.79
CA GLU A 123 23.09 12.25 -2.81
C GLU A 123 21.58 12.55 -2.92
N PHE A 124 20.91 12.73 -1.78
CA PHE A 124 19.51 13.16 -1.74
C PHE A 124 19.31 14.58 -2.31
N ALA A 125 20.25 15.50 -2.10
CA ALA A 125 20.21 16.81 -2.75
C ALA A 125 20.47 16.69 -4.26
N TYR A 126 21.45 15.89 -4.66
CA TYR A 126 21.82 15.67 -6.06
C TYR A 126 20.65 15.16 -6.90
N VAL A 127 19.89 14.17 -6.42
CA VAL A 127 18.77 13.59 -7.16
C VAL A 127 17.60 14.56 -7.36
N THR A 128 17.60 15.70 -6.66
CA THR A 128 16.61 16.78 -6.89
C THR A 128 16.97 17.73 -8.02
N ASP A 129 18.08 17.49 -8.74
CA ASP A 129 18.57 18.35 -9.82
C ASP A 129 18.72 19.83 -9.40
N GLY A 130 19.24 20.04 -8.18
CA GLY A 130 19.48 21.36 -7.61
C GLY A 130 18.25 22.06 -7.03
N ALA A 131 17.08 21.42 -7.05
CA ALA A 131 15.85 22.01 -6.48
C ALA A 131 15.84 22.04 -4.93
N CYS A 132 16.59 21.16 -4.27
CA CYS A 132 16.71 21.08 -2.82
C CYS A 132 18.18 21.08 -2.41
N ALA A 133 18.61 22.08 -1.63
CA ALA A 133 19.95 22.11 -1.07
C ALA A 133 20.07 21.24 0.21
N GLU A 134 21.29 20.79 0.53
CA GLU A 134 21.54 19.95 1.72
C GLU A 134 21.06 20.61 3.02
N ASP A 135 21.26 21.92 3.17
CA ASP A 135 20.86 22.67 4.35
C ASP A 135 19.34 22.83 4.45
N GLU A 136 18.63 22.86 3.32
CA GLU A 136 17.18 22.82 3.28
C GLU A 136 16.64 21.46 3.74
N ILE A 137 17.26 20.36 3.27
CA ILE A 137 16.91 19.00 3.69
C ILE A 137 17.14 18.83 5.20
N LEU A 138 18.30 19.27 5.73
CA LEU A 138 18.59 19.22 7.18
C LEU A 138 17.57 20.01 8.00
N ARG A 139 17.24 21.23 7.56
CA ARG A 139 16.25 22.06 8.26
C ARG A 139 14.86 21.44 8.20
N LYS A 140 14.48 20.92 7.03
CA LYS A 140 13.18 20.27 6.83
C LYS A 140 13.05 19.00 7.65
N GLU A 141 14.12 18.23 7.80
CA GLU A 141 14.13 16.99 8.58
C GLU A 141 13.66 17.24 10.02
N LEU A 142 14.22 18.25 10.68
CA LEU A 142 13.83 18.59 12.05
C LEU A 142 12.36 19.03 12.16
N VAL A 143 11.82 19.68 11.12
CA VAL A 143 10.42 20.08 11.07
C VAL A 143 9.51 18.86 10.92
N ILE A 144 9.86 17.94 10.01
CA ILE A 144 9.10 16.70 9.79
C ILE A 144 9.13 15.82 11.04
N LEU A 145 10.32 15.58 11.64
CA LEU A 145 10.46 14.77 12.85
C LEU A 145 9.60 15.28 14.00
N LYS A 146 9.56 16.59 14.21
CA LYS A 146 8.69 17.24 15.21
C LYS A 146 7.22 17.14 14.84
N GLY A 147 6.88 17.35 13.57
CA GLY A 147 5.51 17.23 13.05
C GLY A 147 4.93 15.82 13.20
N LEU A 148 5.78 14.78 13.06
CA LEU A 148 5.42 13.39 13.28
C LEU A 148 5.46 12.96 14.75
N GLY A 149 5.85 13.85 15.67
CA GLY A 149 6.03 13.55 17.08
C GLY A 149 7.05 12.44 17.34
N TRP A 150 8.09 12.33 16.49
CA TRP A 150 9.09 11.26 16.51
C TRP A 150 8.53 9.83 16.39
N ASN A 151 7.28 9.67 15.96
CA ASN A 151 6.69 8.36 15.70
C ASN A 151 7.09 7.88 14.29
N LEU A 152 8.19 7.14 14.19
CA LEU A 152 8.82 6.73 12.93
C LEU A 152 8.71 5.22 12.64
N SER A 153 7.92 4.47 13.39
CA SER A 153 7.85 3.02 13.26
C SER A 153 6.40 2.53 13.07
N PRO A 154 5.71 2.96 12.00
CA PRO A 154 4.46 2.34 11.60
C PRO A 154 4.70 0.90 11.10
N VAL A 155 3.67 0.07 11.09
CA VAL A 155 3.68 -1.19 10.31
C VAL A 155 3.19 -0.84 8.91
N THR A 156 4.08 -0.81 7.93
CA THR A 156 3.80 -0.39 6.55
C THR A 156 3.03 -1.46 5.76
N PRO A 157 2.51 -1.15 4.54
CA PRO A 157 1.96 -2.16 3.64
C PRO A 157 2.91 -3.33 3.37
N THR A 158 4.20 -3.07 3.15
CA THR A 158 5.21 -4.11 2.92
C THR A 158 5.54 -4.89 4.18
N GLY A 159 5.55 -4.24 5.34
CA GLY A 159 5.64 -4.92 6.64
C GLY A 159 4.53 -5.95 6.83
N TRP A 160 3.27 -5.56 6.57
CA TRP A 160 2.14 -6.49 6.61
C TRP A 160 2.22 -7.58 5.54
N LEU A 161 2.60 -7.24 4.31
CA LEU A 161 2.78 -8.20 3.23
C LEU A 161 3.84 -9.26 3.60
N ASN A 162 4.98 -8.85 4.16
CA ASN A 162 6.01 -9.76 4.64
C ASN A 162 5.46 -10.74 5.69
N VAL A 163 4.69 -10.25 6.67
CA VAL A 163 4.04 -11.09 7.68
C VAL A 163 3.10 -12.10 7.02
N TYR A 164 2.26 -11.68 6.09
CA TYR A 164 1.30 -12.56 5.42
C TYR A 164 1.96 -13.61 4.52
N MET A 165 2.97 -13.22 3.75
CA MET A 165 3.71 -14.15 2.89
C MET A 165 4.48 -15.17 3.71
N GLN A 166 5.06 -14.73 4.83
CA GLN A 166 5.73 -15.62 5.78
C GLN A 166 4.73 -16.61 6.36
N LEU A 167 3.57 -16.14 6.87
CA LEU A 167 2.48 -16.96 7.40
C LEU A 167 1.98 -18.03 6.42
N GLU A 168 2.00 -17.73 5.13
CA GLU A 168 1.60 -18.67 4.10
C GLU A 168 2.64 -19.75 3.81
N SER A 169 3.91 -19.35 3.74
CA SER A 169 4.96 -20.20 3.16
C SER A 169 5.78 -20.97 4.19
N GLY A 170 5.71 -20.58 5.47
CA GLY A 170 6.64 -21.13 6.45
C GLY A 170 6.22 -22.45 7.08
N ASP A 171 7.24 -23.23 7.43
CA ASP A 171 7.13 -24.50 8.14
C ASP A 171 7.08 -24.24 9.66
N TRP A 172 5.87 -24.32 10.23
CA TRP A 172 5.61 -24.02 11.65
C TRP A 172 5.87 -25.17 12.60
N GLU A 173 6.28 -26.33 12.10
CA GLU A 173 6.74 -27.43 12.97
C GLU A 173 8.11 -27.10 13.59
N ARG A 174 8.85 -26.15 13.00
CA ARG A 174 10.21 -25.80 13.41
C ARG A 174 10.24 -24.55 14.29
N PRO A 175 10.87 -24.62 15.47
CA PRO A 175 11.02 -23.44 16.32
C PRO A 175 11.87 -22.38 15.62
N ASN A 176 11.50 -21.10 15.79
CA ASN A 176 12.19 -19.94 15.21
C ASN A 176 12.22 -19.86 13.67
N ALA A 177 11.44 -20.65 12.94
CA ALA A 177 11.44 -20.56 11.48
C ALA A 177 10.83 -19.23 10.97
N PHE A 178 9.91 -18.62 11.73
CA PHE A 178 9.18 -17.41 11.32
C PHE A 178 10.07 -16.21 11.02
N ILE A 179 11.23 -16.08 11.67
CA ILE A 179 12.14 -14.93 11.46
C ILE A 179 12.95 -15.05 10.15
N TYR A 180 12.98 -16.24 9.55
CA TYR A 180 13.73 -16.49 8.32
C TYR A 180 12.77 -16.51 7.12
N PRO A 181 13.04 -15.73 6.07
CA PRO A 181 12.17 -15.65 4.90
C PRO A 181 12.08 -17.02 4.22
N GLN A 182 10.86 -17.50 4.02
CA GLN A 182 10.56 -18.82 3.43
C GLN A 182 9.65 -18.73 2.19
N TYR A 183 9.23 -17.52 1.81
CA TYR A 183 8.30 -17.27 0.70
C TYR A 183 9.02 -16.91 -0.60
N SER A 184 8.37 -17.17 -1.74
CA SER A 184 8.91 -16.86 -3.07
C SER A 184 9.02 -15.35 -3.31
N GLY A 185 10.22 -14.90 -3.71
CA GLY A 185 10.46 -13.51 -4.09
C GLY A 185 9.62 -13.05 -5.29
N LEU A 186 9.26 -13.95 -6.21
CA LEU A 186 8.39 -13.63 -7.35
C LEU A 186 6.96 -13.32 -6.89
N GLN A 187 6.37 -14.19 -6.05
CA GLN A 187 5.02 -13.98 -5.52
C GLN A 187 4.95 -12.71 -4.68
N TYR A 188 5.99 -12.44 -3.88
CA TYR A 188 6.11 -11.20 -3.14
C TYR A 188 6.15 -9.99 -4.06
N SER A 189 6.99 -10.03 -5.10
CA SER A 189 7.14 -8.92 -6.06
C SER A 189 5.84 -8.62 -6.79
N GLN A 190 5.06 -9.64 -7.17
CA GLN A 190 3.74 -9.46 -7.80
C GLN A 190 2.75 -8.74 -6.86
N ALA A 191 2.71 -9.14 -5.58
CA ALA A 191 1.84 -8.49 -4.60
C ALA A 191 2.31 -7.06 -4.30
N ALA A 192 3.63 -6.86 -4.20
CA ALA A 192 4.23 -5.55 -3.97
C ALA A 192 3.96 -4.58 -5.13
N GLN A 193 4.04 -5.02 -6.38
CA GLN A 193 3.70 -4.18 -7.55
C GLN A 193 2.25 -3.66 -7.50
N LEU A 194 1.31 -4.50 -7.05
CA LEU A 194 -0.07 -4.05 -6.85
C LEU A 194 -0.20 -3.02 -5.73
N LEU A 195 0.55 -3.18 -4.64
CA LEU A 195 0.61 -2.17 -3.58
C LEU A 195 1.23 -0.87 -4.09
N ASP A 196 2.34 -0.95 -4.84
CA ASP A 196 3.04 0.21 -5.38
C ASP A 196 2.09 1.03 -6.26
N LEU A 197 1.36 0.39 -7.18
CA LEU A 197 0.38 1.09 -8.04
C LEU A 197 -0.80 1.66 -7.24
N SER A 198 -1.42 0.84 -6.38
CA SER A 198 -2.64 1.23 -5.68
C SER A 198 -2.40 2.32 -4.63
N THR A 199 -1.21 2.40 -4.04
CA THR A 199 -0.87 3.41 -3.03
C THR A 199 -0.54 4.78 -3.62
N LEU A 200 -0.28 4.88 -4.93
CA LEU A 200 -0.23 6.17 -5.62
C LEU A 200 -1.59 6.89 -5.57
N ASP A 201 -2.70 6.13 -5.57
CA ASP A 201 -4.05 6.68 -5.46
C ASP A 201 -4.38 7.09 -4.01
N GLY A 202 -4.96 8.27 -3.85
CA GLY A 202 -5.34 8.80 -2.53
C GLY A 202 -6.46 8.01 -1.85
N GLY A 203 -7.23 7.21 -2.58
CA GLY A 203 -8.24 6.30 -2.04
C GLY A 203 -7.67 5.24 -1.11
N SER A 204 -6.39 4.88 -1.28
CA SER A 204 -5.68 3.92 -0.41
C SER A 204 -5.65 4.35 1.06
N LEU A 205 -5.67 5.67 1.32
CA LEU A 205 -5.63 6.24 2.68
C LEU A 205 -6.88 5.89 3.51
N LYS A 206 -7.98 5.47 2.87
CA LYS A 206 -9.21 5.04 3.55
C LYS A 206 -9.08 3.66 4.20
N PHE A 207 -8.02 2.92 3.89
CA PHE A 207 -7.85 1.54 4.32
C PHE A 207 -6.65 1.39 5.28
N PRO A 208 -6.75 0.52 6.30
CA PRO A 208 -5.60 0.10 7.08
C PRO A 208 -4.54 -0.55 6.18
N TYR A 209 -3.25 -0.45 6.54
CA TYR A 209 -2.20 -1.07 5.74
C TYR A 209 -2.30 -2.60 5.75
N SER A 210 -2.81 -3.19 6.84
CA SER A 210 -3.15 -4.61 6.92
C SER A 210 -4.17 -5.05 5.85
N HIS A 211 -5.15 -4.20 5.52
CA HIS A 211 -6.19 -4.49 4.54
C HIS A 211 -5.65 -4.35 3.12
N MET A 212 -4.84 -3.32 2.87
CA MET A 212 -4.14 -3.13 1.60
C MET A 212 -3.28 -4.35 1.26
N ALA A 213 -2.44 -4.79 2.20
CA ALA A 213 -1.61 -5.98 2.02
C ALA A 213 -2.44 -7.26 1.86
N ALA A 214 -3.53 -7.43 2.61
CA ALA A 214 -4.40 -8.61 2.50
C ALA A 214 -5.16 -8.63 1.16
N ALA A 215 -5.56 -7.48 0.64
CA ALA A 215 -6.16 -7.36 -0.69
C ALA A 215 -5.14 -7.69 -1.79
N ALA A 216 -3.89 -7.26 -1.66
CA ALA A 216 -2.83 -7.67 -2.58
C ALA A 216 -2.61 -9.19 -2.57
N VAL A 217 -2.58 -9.81 -1.38
CA VAL A 217 -2.53 -11.28 -1.23
C VAL A 217 -3.76 -11.96 -1.83
N TYR A 218 -4.95 -11.36 -1.72
CA TYR A 218 -6.17 -11.89 -2.33
C TYR A 218 -6.02 -12.02 -3.86
N TYR A 219 -5.44 -11.02 -4.51
CA TYR A 219 -5.28 -11.02 -5.97
C TYR A 219 -4.14 -11.93 -6.46
N THR A 220 -3.13 -12.19 -5.64
CA THR A 220 -1.97 -13.01 -6.03
C THR A 220 -2.06 -14.47 -5.58
N LEU A 221 -2.58 -14.73 -4.39
CA LEU A 221 -2.65 -16.06 -3.77
C LEU A 221 -4.08 -16.56 -3.51
N GLY A 222 -5.08 -15.72 -3.76
CA GLY A 222 -6.49 -16.08 -3.67
C GLY A 222 -7.15 -15.79 -2.32
N ARG A 223 -8.49 -15.87 -2.32
CA ARG A 223 -9.35 -15.48 -1.19
C ARG A 223 -9.09 -16.24 0.08
N GLU A 224 -8.97 -17.57 0.00
CA GLU A 224 -8.80 -18.42 1.18
C GLU A 224 -7.49 -18.12 1.91
N CYS A 225 -6.40 -17.92 1.16
CA CYS A 225 -5.11 -17.51 1.70
C CYS A 225 -5.22 -16.16 2.41
N ALA A 226 -5.73 -15.14 1.72
CA ALA A 226 -5.85 -13.78 2.28
C ALA A 226 -6.63 -13.75 3.61
N LEU A 227 -7.78 -14.41 3.69
CA LEU A 227 -8.58 -14.47 4.91
C LEU A 227 -7.89 -15.27 6.03
N ARG A 228 -7.17 -16.34 5.68
CA ARG A 228 -6.44 -17.16 6.66
C ARG A 228 -5.25 -16.44 7.28
N VAL A 229 -4.41 -15.79 6.47
CA VAL A 229 -3.18 -15.12 6.95
C VAL A 229 -3.47 -13.80 7.65
N SER A 230 -4.48 -13.05 7.20
CA SER A 230 -4.86 -11.76 7.82
C SER A 230 -5.81 -11.90 8.99
N ARG A 231 -6.53 -13.03 9.10
CA ARG A 231 -7.64 -13.25 10.05
C ARG A 231 -8.80 -12.25 9.93
N LEU A 232 -8.85 -11.47 8.85
CA LEU A 232 -9.99 -10.61 8.54
C LEU A 232 -11.17 -11.47 8.05
N THR A 233 -12.39 -11.12 8.43
CA THR A 233 -13.59 -11.64 7.76
C THR A 233 -13.75 -11.00 6.39
N TRP A 234 -14.54 -11.64 5.54
CA TRP A 234 -14.79 -11.12 4.20
C TRP A 234 -15.50 -9.77 4.22
N GLU A 235 -16.36 -9.53 5.21
CA GLU A 235 -17.04 -8.25 5.39
C GLU A 235 -16.04 -7.11 5.61
N GLN A 236 -14.96 -7.37 6.35
CA GLN A 236 -13.89 -6.39 6.60
C GLN A 236 -13.02 -6.17 5.37
N LEU A 237 -12.64 -7.25 4.67
CA LEU A 237 -11.69 -7.21 3.57
C LEU A 237 -12.32 -6.79 2.23
N SER A 238 -13.58 -7.16 1.99
CA SER A 238 -14.23 -6.98 0.69
C SER A 238 -14.33 -5.53 0.20
N PRO A 239 -14.49 -4.48 1.04
CA PRO A 239 -14.46 -3.10 0.57
C PRO A 239 -13.11 -2.72 -0.05
N CYS A 240 -12.01 -3.13 0.59
CA CYS A 240 -10.67 -2.86 0.09
C CYS A 240 -10.37 -3.66 -1.19
N VAL A 241 -10.77 -4.94 -1.23
CA VAL A 241 -10.63 -5.78 -2.44
C VAL A 241 -11.39 -5.19 -3.62
N LYS A 242 -12.66 -4.80 -3.42
CA LYS A 242 -13.46 -4.18 -4.50
C LYS A 242 -12.85 -2.89 -5.00
N TRP A 243 -12.35 -2.03 -4.10
CA TRP A 243 -11.67 -0.80 -4.48
C TRP A 243 -10.35 -1.06 -5.22
N MET A 244 -9.60 -2.09 -4.83
CA MET A 244 -8.32 -2.45 -5.44
C MET A 244 -8.46 -3.16 -6.80
N ALA A 245 -9.67 -3.61 -7.17
CA ALA A 245 -9.91 -4.41 -8.37
C ALA A 245 -9.42 -3.76 -9.69
N PRO A 246 -9.66 -2.46 -9.97
CA PRO A 246 -9.19 -1.83 -11.20
C PRO A 246 -7.66 -1.78 -11.31
N PHE A 247 -6.98 -1.59 -10.17
CA PHE A 247 -5.51 -1.61 -10.09
C PHE A 247 -4.98 -3.02 -10.35
N ALA A 248 -5.62 -4.05 -9.77
CA ALA A 248 -5.25 -5.44 -9.98
C ALA A 248 -5.40 -5.88 -11.44
N SER A 249 -6.51 -5.51 -12.10
CA SER A 249 -6.70 -5.76 -13.53
C SER A 249 -5.62 -5.07 -14.37
N THR A 250 -5.30 -3.82 -14.05
CA THR A 250 -4.26 -3.07 -14.76
C THR A 250 -2.88 -3.73 -14.63
N VAL A 251 -2.51 -4.15 -13.43
CA VAL A 251 -1.25 -4.86 -13.18
C VAL A 251 -1.23 -6.23 -13.86
N ALA A 252 -2.35 -6.95 -13.91
CA ALA A 252 -2.43 -8.26 -14.56
C ALA A 252 -2.26 -8.18 -16.09
N GLU A 253 -2.84 -7.15 -16.72
CA GLU A 253 -2.71 -6.90 -18.16
C GLU A 253 -1.26 -6.57 -18.55
N GLU A 254 -0.59 -5.70 -17.78
CA GLU A 254 0.79 -5.29 -18.04
C GLU A 254 1.83 -6.30 -17.52
N GLY A 255 1.51 -7.05 -16.46
CA GLY A 255 2.38 -8.04 -15.81
C GLY A 255 2.74 -9.23 -16.70
N SER A 256 1.92 -9.51 -17.72
CA SER A 256 2.24 -10.47 -18.79
C SER A 256 3.48 -10.04 -19.60
N GLN A 257 3.81 -8.74 -19.64
CA GLN A 257 4.99 -8.21 -20.33
C GLN A 257 6.24 -8.16 -19.43
N LEU A 258 6.08 -8.12 -18.11
CA LEU A 258 7.16 -7.95 -17.14
C LEU A 258 7.83 -9.25 -16.70
N LEU A 259 7.11 -10.38 -16.74
CA LEU A 259 7.69 -11.72 -16.54
C LEU A 259 8.76 -12.08 -17.59
N LEU A 260 8.82 -11.35 -18.72
CA LEU A 260 9.87 -11.47 -19.73
C LEU A 260 11.17 -10.70 -19.38
N ARG A 261 11.16 -9.89 -18.31
CA ARG A 261 12.26 -8.98 -17.95
C ARG A 261 13.01 -9.38 -16.67
N SER A 262 12.48 -10.31 -15.88
CA SER A 262 13.18 -10.87 -14.71
C SER A 262 14.15 -11.97 -15.15
N VAL A 263 15.45 -11.70 -15.02
CA VAL A 263 16.51 -12.69 -15.20
C VAL A 263 16.30 -13.81 -14.17
N ILE A 264 16.07 -15.02 -14.66
CA ILE A 264 16.17 -16.24 -13.84
C ILE A 264 17.64 -16.34 -13.42
N VAL A 265 17.97 -15.94 -12.19
CA VAL A 265 19.26 -16.29 -11.61
C VAL A 265 19.19 -17.78 -11.29
N PRO A 266 20.07 -18.62 -11.87
CA PRO A 266 20.07 -20.04 -11.57
C PRO A 266 20.34 -20.24 -10.07
N PRO A 267 19.66 -21.20 -9.41
CA PRO A 267 19.91 -21.46 -8.00
C PRO A 267 21.38 -21.81 -7.82
N VAL A 268 22.07 -21.07 -6.96
CA VAL A 268 23.44 -21.41 -6.56
C VAL A 268 23.36 -22.71 -5.74
N GLU A 269 23.70 -23.82 -6.39
CA GLU A 269 23.84 -25.12 -5.73
C GLU A 269 24.92 -25.02 -4.66
N THR A 270 24.50 -25.01 -3.41
CA THR A 270 25.37 -25.08 -2.24
C THR A 270 24.91 -26.26 -1.40
N HIS A 271 25.84 -27.14 -1.06
CA HIS A 271 25.61 -28.44 -0.48
C HIS A 271 24.63 -28.41 0.71
N ALA A 272 23.52 -29.14 0.56
CA ALA A 272 22.54 -29.36 1.60
C ALA A 272 23.20 -30.10 2.77
N GLY A 273 23.32 -29.46 3.93
CA GLY A 273 23.79 -30.14 5.15
C GLY A 273 24.47 -29.28 6.21
N SER A 274 24.72 -27.98 5.98
CA SER A 274 25.32 -27.12 7.01
C SER A 274 24.73 -25.70 7.03
N GLY A 275 24.86 -25.02 8.17
CA GLY A 275 24.41 -23.63 8.35
C GLY A 275 22.90 -23.45 8.52
N LEU A 276 22.39 -22.26 8.20
CA LEU A 276 20.98 -21.90 8.36
C LEU A 276 20.02 -22.82 7.59
N ARG A 277 20.44 -23.36 6.42
CA ARG A 277 19.66 -24.34 5.66
C ARG A 277 19.45 -25.68 6.38
N ALA A 278 20.28 -26.04 7.36
CA ALA A 278 20.02 -27.22 8.20
C ALA A 278 18.89 -26.95 9.21
N THR A 279 18.73 -25.70 9.63
CA THR A 279 17.69 -25.27 10.59
C THR A 279 16.37 -24.95 9.87
N VAL A 280 16.46 -24.25 8.73
CA VAL A 280 15.34 -23.84 7.86
C VAL A 280 15.64 -24.27 6.41
N PRO A 281 15.26 -25.48 5.99
CA PRO A 281 15.60 -26.02 4.67
C PRO A 281 15.05 -25.22 3.48
N ASN A 282 13.91 -24.57 3.65
CA ASN A 282 13.22 -23.71 2.69
C ASN A 282 13.59 -22.22 2.82
N ILE A 283 14.69 -21.88 3.51
CA ILE A 283 15.16 -20.50 3.60
C ILE A 283 15.48 -19.95 2.21
N VAL A 284 14.90 -18.78 1.91
CA VAL A 284 15.20 -18.01 0.71
C VAL A 284 16.34 -17.07 1.04
N LEU A 285 17.50 -17.29 0.41
CA LEU A 285 18.71 -16.49 0.62
C LEU A 285 18.79 -15.29 -0.34
N ASP A 286 18.03 -15.33 -1.44
CA ASP A 286 17.89 -14.21 -2.34
C ASP A 286 16.91 -13.19 -1.74
N GLU A 287 17.41 -12.02 -1.38
CA GLU A 287 16.61 -10.94 -0.82
C GLU A 287 16.36 -9.81 -1.83
N SER A 288 16.60 -10.06 -3.13
CA SER A 288 16.40 -9.07 -4.19
C SER A 288 14.97 -8.55 -4.27
N HIS A 289 13.97 -9.35 -3.86
CA HIS A 289 12.57 -8.93 -3.73
C HIS A 289 12.34 -7.89 -2.64
N LYS A 290 13.33 -7.58 -1.80
CA LYS A 290 13.23 -6.48 -0.84
C LYS A 290 13.62 -5.13 -1.42
N LEU A 291 14.35 -5.08 -2.54
CA LEU A 291 14.78 -3.84 -3.19
C LEU A 291 13.63 -3.19 -3.97
N GLN A 292 13.39 -1.90 -3.79
CA GLN A 292 12.34 -1.20 -4.53
C GLN A 292 12.63 -1.19 -6.04
N THR A 293 11.58 -1.32 -6.84
CA THR A 293 11.64 -1.30 -8.31
C THR A 293 10.57 -0.38 -8.87
N HIS A 294 10.89 0.44 -9.86
CA HIS A 294 9.96 1.33 -10.56
C HIS A 294 9.41 0.63 -11.80
N VAL A 295 8.45 -0.28 -11.57
CA VAL A 295 7.84 -1.09 -12.63
C VAL A 295 6.42 -0.63 -12.96
N VAL A 296 5.78 0.03 -11.99
CA VAL A 296 4.50 0.69 -12.15
C VAL A 296 4.74 2.15 -12.51
N ASP A 297 3.84 2.75 -13.28
CA ASP A 297 3.96 4.14 -13.69
C ASP A 297 2.61 4.89 -13.57
N LEU A 298 2.65 6.20 -13.81
CA LEU A 298 1.47 7.05 -13.78
C LEU A 298 0.45 6.74 -14.88
N ASN A 299 0.84 6.10 -15.99
CA ASN A 299 -0.10 5.70 -17.05
C ASN A 299 -0.96 4.52 -16.58
N MET A 300 -0.35 3.55 -15.91
CA MET A 300 -1.06 2.46 -15.25
C MET A 300 -2.04 3.01 -14.20
N LEU A 301 -1.65 4.04 -13.45
CA LEU A 301 -2.53 4.68 -12.46
C LEU A 301 -3.74 5.32 -13.14
N GLU A 302 -3.54 6.10 -14.20
CA GLU A 302 -4.61 6.73 -14.96
C GLU A 302 -5.60 5.70 -15.54
N LYS A 303 -5.08 4.60 -16.10
CA LYS A 303 -5.89 3.49 -16.61
C LYS A 303 -6.71 2.85 -15.50
N ALA A 304 -6.13 2.59 -14.33
CA ALA A 304 -6.84 2.02 -13.19
C ALA A 304 -7.96 2.96 -12.68
N GLN A 305 -7.71 4.27 -12.64
CA GLN A 305 -8.70 5.28 -12.24
C GLN A 305 -9.87 5.35 -13.23
N GLN A 306 -9.60 5.31 -14.54
CA GLN A 306 -10.64 5.27 -15.57
C GLN A 306 -11.50 3.99 -15.48
N LEU A 307 -10.89 2.85 -15.17
CA LEU A 307 -11.59 1.60 -14.92
C LEU A 307 -12.45 1.67 -13.65
N TYR A 308 -11.99 2.37 -12.61
CA TYR A 308 -12.78 2.60 -11.40
C TYR A 308 -14.03 3.43 -11.70
N GLU A 309 -13.88 4.56 -12.42
CA GLU A 309 -14.98 5.45 -12.77
C GLU A 309 -16.01 4.79 -13.69
N SER A 310 -15.56 4.01 -14.67
CA SER A 310 -16.46 3.30 -15.59
C SER A 310 -17.27 2.22 -14.88
N ASN A 311 -16.66 1.48 -13.94
CA ASN A 311 -17.37 0.51 -13.12
C ASN A 311 -18.42 1.16 -12.21
N GLU A 312 -18.13 2.30 -11.59
CA GLU A 312 -19.10 3.05 -10.77
C GLU A 312 -20.29 3.55 -11.62
N LEU A 313 -20.04 4.10 -12.82
CA LEU A 313 -21.10 4.53 -13.73
C LEU A 313 -22.01 3.37 -14.16
N SER A 314 -21.43 2.22 -14.48
CA SER A 314 -22.20 1.03 -14.86
C SER A 314 -23.10 0.51 -13.74
N LEU A 315 -22.65 0.63 -12.48
CA LEU A 315 -23.46 0.27 -11.31
C LEU A 315 -24.63 1.23 -11.16
N VAL A 316 -24.41 2.55 -11.27
CA VAL A 316 -25.48 3.57 -11.18
C VAL A 316 -26.53 3.35 -12.28
N GLU A 317 -26.12 3.13 -13.52
CA GLU A 317 -27.04 2.86 -14.63
C GLU A 317 -27.87 1.58 -14.41
N SER A 318 -27.28 0.55 -13.80
CA SER A 318 -28.00 -0.69 -13.46
C SER A 318 -29.04 -0.52 -12.34
N PHE A 319 -28.85 0.46 -11.44
CA PHE A 319 -29.84 0.80 -10.42
C PHE A 319 -31.01 1.61 -11.00
N ASP A 320 -30.75 2.50 -11.97
CA ASP A 320 -31.79 3.29 -12.66
C ASP A 320 -32.65 2.44 -13.60
N GLN A 321 -32.11 1.38 -14.18
CA GLN A 321 -32.88 0.42 -14.99
C GLN A 321 -33.78 -0.49 -14.13
N ASN A 322 -33.40 -0.75 -12.86
CA ASN A 322 -34.22 -1.53 -11.93
C ASN A 322 -35.27 -0.71 -11.18
N SER A 323 -35.14 0.62 -11.15
CA SER A 323 -36.11 1.54 -10.53
C SER A 323 -37.22 1.99 -11.48
N SER A 324 -37.13 1.67 -12.78
CA SER A 324 -38.08 2.09 -13.83
C SER A 324 -39.16 1.05 -14.19
N LEU A 325 -39.30 -0.06 -13.47
CA LEU A 325 -40.49 -0.92 -13.54
C LEU A 325 -41.55 -0.49 -12.52
N GLY A 326 -42.34 0.52 -12.89
CA GLY A 326 -43.61 0.78 -12.22
C GLY A 326 -44.18 2.17 -12.42
N THR A 327 -44.92 2.39 -13.52
CA THR A 327 -46.28 3.00 -13.54
C THR A 327 -46.77 3.25 -14.98
N PRO A 328 -48.10 3.34 -15.22
CA PRO A 328 -48.74 2.80 -16.41
C PRO A 328 -48.94 3.80 -17.57
N GLU A 329 -49.28 3.22 -18.73
CA GLU A 329 -49.63 3.84 -20.01
C GLU A 329 -50.57 5.06 -19.93
N SER A 330 -50.30 6.09 -20.75
CA SER A 330 -51.20 6.60 -21.80
C SER A 330 -50.56 7.74 -22.63
N PRO A 331 -51.00 7.95 -23.89
CA PRO A 331 -50.24 8.66 -24.93
C PRO A 331 -50.73 10.11 -25.17
N ASP A 332 -49.87 10.99 -25.69
CA ASP A 332 -50.14 11.76 -26.92
C ASP A 332 -49.01 12.73 -27.31
N GLN A 333 -48.97 12.96 -28.63
CA GLN A 333 -47.94 13.59 -29.45
C GLN A 333 -47.83 15.13 -29.30
N ASN A 334 -46.63 15.70 -29.46
CA ASN A 334 -46.30 16.58 -30.60
C ASN A 334 -44.86 17.16 -30.60
N GLY A 335 -44.24 17.04 -31.78
CA GLY A 335 -43.14 17.77 -32.43
C GLY A 335 -42.28 18.82 -31.72
N ILE A 336 -40.97 18.79 -32.00
CA ILE A 336 -40.26 19.74 -32.90
C ILE A 336 -38.75 19.39 -32.95
N LEU A 337 -38.16 19.52 -34.14
CA LEU A 337 -36.76 19.23 -34.51
C LEU A 337 -35.83 20.47 -34.39
N THR A 338 -34.54 20.19 -34.08
CA THR A 338 -33.26 20.92 -34.39
C THR A 338 -32.72 22.00 -33.40
N PRO A 339 -31.40 22.38 -33.43
CA PRO A 339 -30.31 21.78 -32.62
C PRO A 339 -29.38 22.87 -31.96
N PRO A 340 -28.06 22.65 -31.79
CA PRO A 340 -27.34 22.47 -30.53
C PRO A 340 -26.78 23.77 -29.89
N SER A 341 -26.35 23.72 -28.62
CA SER A 341 -25.39 24.69 -28.08
C SER A 341 -24.53 24.16 -26.93
N SER A 342 -23.24 24.43 -27.10
CA SER A 342 -22.10 24.31 -26.20
C SER A 342 -22.31 24.99 -24.84
N SER A 343 -21.86 24.33 -23.75
CA SER A 343 -21.17 24.89 -22.57
C SER A 343 -21.26 23.90 -21.39
N GLN A 344 -20.28 23.02 -21.19
CA GLN A 344 -20.15 22.30 -19.92
C GLN A 344 -19.24 23.11 -18.97
N LYS A 345 -19.89 23.73 -17.98
CA LYS A 345 -19.28 24.12 -16.71
C LYS A 345 -19.11 22.86 -15.88
N ASN A 346 -17.89 22.57 -15.42
CA ASN A 346 -17.63 21.56 -14.41
C ASN A 346 -18.26 22.00 -13.07
N SER A 347 -19.20 21.20 -12.57
CA SER A 347 -19.68 21.25 -11.18
C SER A 347 -18.87 20.30 -10.30
N PRO A 348 -18.58 20.65 -9.04
CA PRO A 348 -17.74 19.84 -8.16
C PRO A 348 -18.49 18.59 -7.69
N THR A 349 -17.78 17.46 -7.72
CA THR A 349 -18.22 16.15 -7.22
C THR A 349 -18.51 16.22 -5.72
N PRO A 350 -19.63 15.65 -5.22
CA PRO A 350 -19.93 15.68 -3.78
C PRO A 350 -18.98 14.76 -2.99
N SER A 351 -18.46 15.27 -1.87
CA SER A 351 -17.63 14.50 -0.92
C SER A 351 -18.47 13.42 -0.23
N ARG A 352 -18.06 12.15 -0.38
CA ARG A 352 -18.69 11.00 0.30
C ARG A 352 -17.91 10.67 1.57
N LEU A 353 -18.59 10.60 2.70
CA LEU A 353 -18.03 10.19 3.99
C LEU A 353 -17.31 8.83 3.88
N PRO A 354 -16.17 8.64 4.57
CA PRO A 354 -15.44 7.37 4.56
C PRO A 354 -16.31 6.22 5.13
N PRO A 355 -16.13 4.98 4.64
CA PRO A 355 -16.85 3.83 5.18
C PRO A 355 -16.51 3.64 6.66
N GLN A 356 -17.53 3.43 7.49
CA GLN A 356 -17.34 3.06 8.90
C GLN A 356 -16.78 1.63 8.96
N LEU A 357 -15.49 1.50 9.28
CA LEU A 357 -14.85 0.22 9.61
C LEU A 357 -14.95 0.02 11.12
N GLU A 358 -15.53 -1.09 11.57
CA GLU A 358 -15.57 -1.43 12.99
C GLU A 358 -14.16 -1.77 13.52
N PRO A 359 -13.84 -1.45 14.79
CA PRO A 359 -12.58 -1.83 15.40
C PRO A 359 -12.51 -3.35 15.59
N TYR A 360 -11.43 -3.97 15.09
CA TYR A 360 -11.18 -5.40 15.24
C TYR A 360 -10.11 -5.62 16.32
N THR A 361 -10.56 -5.82 17.55
CA THR A 361 -9.76 -6.32 18.69
C THR A 361 -10.32 -7.62 19.19
#